data_AF-V7HST6-F1
#
_entry.id   AF-V7HST6-F1
#
_cell.length_a   1.000
_cell.length_b   1.000
_cell.length_c   1.000
_cell.angle_alpha   90.00
_cell.angle_beta   90.00
_cell.angle_gamma   90.00
#
_symmetry.space_group_name_H-M   'P 1'
#
loop_
_entity.id
_entity.type
_entity.pdbx_description
1 polymer ?
#
loop_
_entity_poly.entity_id
_entity_poly.type
_entity_poly.pdbx_seq_one_letter_code
_entity_poly.pdbx_strand_id
1 'polypeptide(L)' 'MYTLVQTAKLNGLDVLKYFKFLMRKVQLREPLDVIACLPWSREAQMECTLD' A
#
# COMPACT_ATOMS: atom_id res chain seq x y z
N MET A 1 -17.11 4.32 -6.08
CA MET A 1 -16.37 3.14 -5.56
C MET A 1 -14.90 3.52 -5.54
N TYR A 2 -14.32 3.77 -4.35
CA TYR A 2 -12.89 4.08 -4.23
C TYR A 2 -12.10 2.78 -4.18
N THR A 3 -11.22 2.55 -5.15
CA THR A 3 -10.32 1.40 -5.11
C THR A 3 -9.20 1.64 -4.09
N LEU A 4 -8.56 0.58 -3.59
CA LEU A 4 -7.40 0.69 -2.71
C LEU A 4 -6.29 1.57 -3.34
N VAL A 5 -6.12 1.44 -4.65
CA VAL A 5 -5.17 2.21 -5.47
C VAL A 5 -5.54 3.70 -5.55
N GLN A 6 -6.82 4.02 -5.75
CA GLN A 6 -7.28 5.41 -5.70
C GLN A 6 -7.12 6.01 -4.30
N THR A 7 -7.37 5.21 -3.27
CA THR A 7 -7.22 5.62 -1.87
C THR A 7 -5.75 5.87 -1.54
N ALA A 8 -4.82 5.10 -2.09
CA ALA A 8 -3.38 5.34 -1.98
C ALA A 8 -2.96 6.70 -2.53
N LYS A 9 -3.44 7.06 -3.71
CA LYS A 9 -3.19 8.38 -4.30
C LYS A 9 -3.71 9.51 -3.40
N LEU A 10 -4.90 9.34 -2.81
CA LEU A 10 -5.49 10.33 -1.89
C LEU A 10 -4.72 10.45 -0.57
N ASN A 11 -3.96 9.41 -0.18
CA ASN A 11 -3.12 9.39 1.03
C ASN A 11 -1.67 9.81 0.76
N GLY A 12 -1.39 10.45 -0.39
CA GLY A 12 -0.05 10.95 -0.73
C GLY A 12 0.97 9.88 -1.10
N LEU A 13 0.51 8.66 -1.41
CA LEU A 13 1.39 7.58 -1.82
C LEU A 13 1.67 7.60 -3.33
N ASP A 14 2.88 7.23 -3.70
CA ASP A 14 3.24 6.82 -5.05
C ASP A 14 2.51 5.53 -5.40
N VAL A 15 1.66 5.63 -6.42
CA VAL A 15 0.75 4.55 -6.83
C VAL A 15 1.51 3.32 -7.32
N LEU A 16 2.65 3.49 -8.00
CA LEU A 16 3.45 2.38 -8.52
C LEU A 16 4.24 1.70 -7.39
N LYS A 17 4.83 2.48 -6.47
CA LYS A 17 5.48 1.92 -5.26
C LYS A 17 4.46 1.14 -4.42
N TYR A 18 3.27 1.70 -4.21
CA TYR A 18 2.20 1.06 -3.44
C TYR A 18 1.69 -0.24 -4.10
N PHE A 19 1.51 -0.26 -5.42
CA PHE A 19 1.12 -1.48 -6.12
C PHE A 19 2.19 -2.59 -5.97
N LYS A 20 3.48 -2.24 -6.09
CA LYS A 20 4.59 -3.19 -5.86
C LYS A 20 4.66 -3.69 -4.43
N PHE A 21 4.35 -2.83 -3.44
CA PHE A 21 4.28 -3.19 -2.04
C PHE A 21 3.20 -4.24 -1.79
N LEU A 22 1.98 -4.03 -2.29
CA LEU A 22 0.89 -5.00 -2.18
C LEU A 22 1.25 -6.35 -2.81
N MET A 23 1.84 -6.34 -4.00
CA MET A 23 2.25 -7.58 -4.69
C MET A 23 3.31 -8.37 -3.91
N ARG A 24 4.26 -7.69 -3.26
CA ARG A 24 5.25 -8.34 -2.40
C ARG A 24 4.60 -9.03 -1.20
N LYS A 25 3.69 -8.33 -0.50
CA LYS A 25 2.96 -8.91 0.66
C LYS A 25 2.13 -10.13 0.24
N VAL A 26 1.50 -10.11 -0.94
CA VAL A 26 0.78 -11.28 -1.48
C VAL A 26 1.73 -12.44 -1.81
N GLN A 27 2.89 -12.16 -2.41
CA GLN A 27 3.87 -13.18 -2.77
C GLN A 27 4.52 -13.86 -1.57
N LEU A 28 4.68 -13.14 -0.45
CA LEU A 28 5.34 -13.66 0.75
C LEU A 28 4.50 -14.69 1.53
N ARG A 29 3.21 -14.89 1.19
CA ARG A 29 2.27 -15.81 1.86
C ARG A 29 2.22 -15.68 3.39
N GLU A 30 2.73 -14.59 3.95
CA GLU A 30 2.49 -14.25 5.33
C GLU A 30 0.98 -14.09 5.56
N PRO A 31 0.45 -14.37 6.75
CA PRO A 31 -0.91 -13.99 7.08
C PRO A 31 -1.03 -12.50 6.78
N LEU A 32 -1.79 -12.19 5.73
CA LEU A 32 -1.82 -10.86 5.14
C LEU A 32 -2.51 -9.96 6.15
N ASP A 33 -1.72 -9.23 6.93
CA ASP A 33 -2.26 -8.19 7.80
C ASP A 33 -2.83 -7.10 6.90
N VAL A 34 -4.14 -7.17 6.70
CA VAL A 34 -4.88 -6.23 5.87
C VAL A 34 -4.65 -4.81 6.36
N ILE A 35 -4.49 -4.60 7.67
CA ILE A 35 -4.24 -3.28 8.25
C ILE A 35 -2.88 -2.76 7.82
N ALA A 36 -1.86 -3.61 7.78
CA ALA A 36 -0.53 -3.25 7.28
C ALA A 36 -0.54 -2.90 5.78
N CYS A 37 -1.52 -3.40 5.03
CA CYS A 37 -1.67 -3.10 3.60
C CYS A 37 -2.45 -1.81 3.32
N LEU A 38 -3.10 -1.20 4.31
CA LEU A 38 -3.91 0.00 4.08
C LEU A 38 -3.04 1.21 3.72
N PRO A 39 -3.54 2.14 2.88
CA PRO A 39 -2.80 3.33 2.49
C PRO A 39 -2.31 4.23 3.64
N TRP A 40 -3.00 4.22 4.78
CA TRP A 40 -2.65 4.97 5.98
C TRP A 40 -1.83 4.15 6.97
N SER A 41 -1.42 2.92 6.62
CA SER A 41 -0.55 2.13 7.47
C SER A 41 0.85 2.76 7.54
N ARG A 42 1.51 2.59 8.67
CA ARG A 42 2.87 3.10 8.87
C ARG A 42 3.83 2.54 7.82
N GLU A 43 3.71 1.25 7.49
CA GLU A 43 4.56 0.57 6.50
C GLU A 43 4.34 1.14 5.09
N ALA A 44 3.07 1.29 4.67
CA ALA A 44 2.77 1.86 3.37
C ALA A 44 3.27 3.30 3.24
N GLN A 45 3.13 4.11 4.30
CA GLN A 45 3.63 5.48 4.32
C GLN A 45 5.16 5.54 4.28
N MET A 46 5.87 4.68 5.02
CA MET A 46 7.34 4.67 5.00
C MET A 46 7.91 4.21 3.65
N GLU A 47 7.30 3.23 3.00
CA GLU A 47 7.84 2.65 1.77
C GLU A 47 7.35 3.33 0.48
N CYS A 48 6.17 3.95 0.51
CA CYS A 48 5.47 4.37 -0.70
C CYS A 48 5.17 5.86 -0.76
N THR A 49 5.66 6.70 0.16
CA THR A 49 5.45 8.16 0.05
C THR A 49 6.07 8.69 -1.25
N LEU A 50 5.42 9.69 -1.85
CA LEU A 50 5.95 10.47 -2.97
C LEU A 50 7.21 11.21 -2.49
N ASP A 51 8.34 11.01 -3.17
CA ASP A 51 9.59 11.72 -2.86
C ASP A 51 9.45 13.23 -3.16
#